data_AF-A0A6V7UUK1-F1
#
_entry.id   AF-A0A6V7UUK1-F1
#
_cell.length_a   1.000
_cell.length_b   1.000
_cell.length_c   1.000
_cell.angle_alpha   90.00
_cell.angle_beta   90.00
_cell.angle_gamma   90.00
#
_symmetry.space_group_name_H-M   'P 1'
#
loop_
_entity.id
_entity.type
_entity.pdbx_description
1 polymer ?
#
loop_
_entity_poly.entity_id
_entity_poly.type
_entity_poly.pdbx_seq_one_letter_code
_entity_poly.pdbx_strand_id
1 'polypeptide(L)'
;MSVSTIFEQIEINLGLKSRLKFKTKMNDWAKELIDKIKEEFIFILINHIDSPQLRSRQQQEALSILVRSKRIRLIASVDHVNAALLWDQSLRDAFNWLYFPVSTLNCYGNEVFSSNGNILDHRVKGVSGRAHTIESLDVFWQATTTNMRKILEQLAIHAPMYSERFKWDSLNIPKFCRILKEEFATTSETVLRQQLIEFRDHSIIQFNKDEHILLTVDRNLLVNFLEQKMKQND
;
A
#
# COMPACT_ATOMS: atom_id res chain seq x y z
N MET A 1 4.75 -6.25 4.17
CA MET A 1 4.43 -6.82 5.48
C MET A 1 3.91 -5.70 6.38
N SER A 2 2.68 -5.81 6.88
CA SER A 2 2.08 -4.82 7.79
C SER A 2 2.27 -5.24 9.25
N VAL A 3 2.15 -4.30 10.20
CA VAL A 3 2.20 -4.61 11.65
C VAL A 3 1.16 -5.67 12.05
N SER A 4 0.00 -5.71 11.38
CA SER A 4 -1.03 -6.74 11.64
C SER A 4 -0.50 -8.13 11.34
N THR A 5 0.21 -8.31 10.22
CA THR A 5 0.84 -9.59 9.89
C THR A 5 1.93 -9.97 10.88
N ILE A 6 2.66 -9.00 11.43
CA ILE A 6 3.64 -9.26 12.49
C ILE A 6 2.93 -9.80 13.73
N PHE A 7 1.81 -9.18 14.14
CA PHE A 7 1.05 -9.61 15.31
C PHE A 7 0.44 -11.00 15.11
N GLU A 8 -0.12 -11.27 13.94
CA GLU A 8 -0.61 -12.61 13.57
C GLU A 8 0.49 -13.66 13.64
N GLN A 9 1.67 -13.37 13.10
CA GLN A 9 2.81 -14.30 13.16
C GLN A 9 3.28 -14.54 14.59
N ILE A 10 3.28 -13.52 15.44
CA ILE A 10 3.62 -13.69 16.87
C ILE A 10 2.58 -14.57 17.56
N GLU A 11 1.28 -14.35 17.33
CA GLU A 11 0.22 -15.18 17.91
C GLU A 11 0.32 -16.65 17.47
N ILE A 12 0.58 -16.88 16.18
CA ILE A 12 0.75 -18.22 15.61
C ILE A 12 1.96 -18.92 16.24
N ASN A 13 3.11 -18.23 16.30
CA ASN A 13 4.35 -18.82 16.81
C ASN A 13 4.29 -19.09 18.32
N LEU A 14 3.54 -18.29 19.09
CA LEU A 14 3.31 -18.50 20.53
C LEU A 14 2.15 -19.47 20.83
N GLY A 15 1.50 -20.03 19.80
CA GLY A 15 0.36 -20.94 19.98
C GLY A 15 -0.86 -20.29 20.66
N LEU A 16 -0.96 -18.97 20.64
CA LEU A 16 -2.07 -18.23 21.23
C LEU A 16 -3.29 -18.38 20.31
N LYS A 17 -4.39 -18.95 20.82
CA LYS A 17 -5.63 -19.07 20.03
C LYS A 17 -6.09 -17.68 19.58
N SER A 18 -6.04 -17.45 18.27
CA SER A 18 -6.42 -16.20 17.59
C SER A 18 -7.91 -15.89 17.81
N ARG A 19 -8.20 -15.15 18.87
CA ARG A 19 -9.48 -14.46 19.05
C ARG A 19 -9.19 -12.99 18.92
N LEU A 20 -9.29 -12.46 17.70
CA LEU A 20 -9.81 -11.12 17.38
C LEU A 20 -9.52 -10.83 15.91
N LYS A 21 -10.37 -11.40 15.04
CA LYS A 21 -10.47 -10.87 13.68
C LYS A 21 -11.11 -9.47 13.77
N PHE A 22 -10.31 -8.45 13.46
CA PHE A 22 -10.75 -7.27 12.72
C PHE A 22 -11.66 -6.20 13.38
N LYS A 23 -11.74 -6.08 14.72
CA LYS A 23 -12.62 -5.04 15.32
C LYS A 23 -12.04 -4.11 16.40
N THR A 24 -10.86 -4.38 16.93
CA THR A 24 -10.22 -3.54 17.97
C THR A 24 -9.11 -2.68 17.37
N LYS A 25 -8.92 -1.48 17.94
CA LYS A 25 -7.81 -0.59 17.56
C LYS A 25 -6.49 -1.35 17.71
N MET A 26 -5.55 -1.13 16.80
CA MET A 26 -4.26 -1.84 16.77
C MET A 26 -3.48 -1.75 18.09
N ASN A 27 -3.65 -0.63 18.80
CA ASN A 27 -3.06 -0.38 20.12
C ASN A 27 -3.63 -1.29 21.21
N ASP A 28 -4.90 -1.68 21.15
CA ASP A 28 -5.53 -2.56 22.14
C ASP A 28 -5.10 -4.02 21.89
N TRP A 29 -4.96 -4.41 20.61
CA TRP A 29 -4.38 -5.71 20.27
C TRP A 29 -2.95 -5.86 20.79
N ALA A 30 -2.13 -4.82 20.68
CA ALA A 30 -0.77 -4.83 21.24
C ALA A 30 -0.77 -5.05 22.77
N LYS A 31 -1.70 -4.42 23.51
CA LYS A 31 -1.81 -4.60 24.97
C LYS A 31 -2.23 -6.03 25.34
N GLU A 32 -3.24 -6.58 24.67
CA GLU A 32 -3.68 -7.94 24.92
C GLU A 32 -2.59 -8.97 24.62
N LEU A 33 -1.76 -8.72 23.61
CA LEU A 33 -0.63 -9.56 23.27
C LEU A 33 0.39 -9.58 24.41
N ILE A 34 0.69 -8.42 25.00
CA ILE A 34 1.59 -8.31 26.17
C ILE A 34 1.03 -9.07 27.38
N ASP A 35 -0.28 -8.98 27.64
CA ASP A 35 -0.91 -9.67 28.77
C ASP A 35 -0.87 -11.20 28.64
N LYS A 36 -0.89 -11.70 27.40
CA LYS A 36 -0.74 -13.14 27.10
C LYS A 36 0.71 -13.60 27.23
N ILE A 37 1.69 -12.74 26.93
CA ILE A 37 3.12 -13.05 27.01
C ILE A 37 3.60 -12.95 28.47
N LYS A 38 3.36 -14.01 29.24
CA LYS A 38 3.63 -14.03 30.70
C LYS A 38 5.01 -14.55 31.10
N GLU A 39 5.66 -15.39 30.29
CA GLU A 39 6.87 -16.10 30.74
C GLU A 39 8.04 -15.94 29.76
N GLU A 40 7.77 -15.71 28.48
CA GLU A 40 8.79 -15.79 27.42
C GLU A 40 9.46 -14.44 27.12
N PHE A 41 10.76 -14.50 26.80
CA PHE A 41 11.51 -13.38 26.24
C PHE A 41 11.48 -13.45 24.72
N ILE A 42 11.04 -12.38 24.07
CA ILE A 42 10.86 -12.33 22.63
C ILE A 42 11.81 -11.28 22.05
N PHE A 43 12.58 -11.69 21.06
CA PHE A 43 13.39 -10.79 20.25
C PHE A 43 12.70 -10.59 18.90
N ILE A 44 12.37 -9.35 18.60
CA ILE A 44 11.82 -8.94 17.31
C ILE A 44 12.96 -8.29 16.52
N LEU A 45 13.24 -8.82 15.34
CA LEU A 45 14.17 -8.23 14.39
C LEU A 45 13.38 -7.63 13.23
N ILE A 46 13.47 -6.32 13.04
CA ILE A 46 12.83 -5.61 11.94
C ILE A 46 13.90 -5.00 11.05
N ASN A 47 14.10 -5.56 9.86
CA ASN A 47 14.90 -4.90 8.85
C ASN A 47 14.08 -3.77 8.21
N HIS A 48 14.69 -2.60 8.02
CA HIS A 48 14.10 -1.45 7.35
C HIS A 48 12.78 -0.99 8.02
N ILE A 49 12.86 -0.60 9.30
CA ILE A 49 11.68 -0.15 10.09
C ILE A 49 11.00 1.09 9.50
N ASP A 50 11.75 1.85 8.71
CA ASP A 50 11.36 3.00 7.93
C ASP A 50 10.75 2.63 6.56
N SER A 51 10.41 1.37 6.33
CA SER A 51 9.68 0.93 5.14
C SER A 51 8.34 1.67 4.97
N PRO A 52 7.89 1.99 3.74
CA PRO A 52 6.63 2.70 3.50
C PRO A 52 5.42 2.09 4.22
N GLN A 53 5.40 0.76 4.34
CA GLN A 53 4.31 0.00 4.95
C GLN A 53 4.30 0.03 6.49
N LEU A 54 5.37 0.53 7.13
CA LEU A 54 5.51 0.70 8.58
C LEU A 54 5.56 2.18 8.99
N ARG A 55 5.58 3.13 8.06
CA ARG A 55 5.65 4.59 8.35
C ARG A 55 4.39 5.16 8.99
N SER A 56 3.26 4.44 8.98
CA SER A 56 2.02 4.95 9.55
C SER A 56 2.16 5.18 11.06
N ARG A 57 1.68 6.32 11.54
CA ARG A 57 1.71 6.67 12.97
C ARG A 57 1.06 5.60 13.84
N GLN A 58 -0.09 5.06 13.42
CA GLN A 58 -0.81 4.02 14.15
C GLN A 58 0.01 2.74 14.31
N GLN A 59 0.82 2.40 13.30
CA GLN A 59 1.67 1.21 13.30
C GLN A 59 2.88 1.39 14.22
N GLN A 60 3.53 2.55 14.16
CA GLN A 60 4.64 2.90 15.06
C GLN A 60 4.18 3.00 16.51
N GLU A 61 2.99 3.55 16.76
CA GLU A 61 2.37 3.56 18.09
C GLU A 61 2.11 2.15 18.61
N ALA A 62 1.52 1.26 17.81
CA ALA A 62 1.29 -0.12 18.20
C ALA A 62 2.59 -0.88 18.51
N LEU A 63 3.65 -0.67 17.70
CA LEU A 63 4.97 -1.22 17.96
C LEU A 63 5.60 -0.66 19.24
N SER A 64 5.45 0.64 19.52
CA SER A 64 5.97 1.25 20.74
C SER A 64 5.32 0.67 21.99
N ILE A 65 4.02 0.34 21.93
CA ILE A 65 3.30 -0.30 23.03
C ILE A 65 3.88 -1.69 23.31
N LEU A 66 4.18 -2.47 22.28
CA LEU A 66 4.83 -3.79 22.44
C LEU A 66 6.20 -3.70 23.09
N VAL A 67 7.06 -2.80 22.60
CA VAL A 67 8.45 -2.65 23.07
C VAL A 67 8.52 -2.07 24.48
N ARG A 68 7.45 -1.43 24.97
CA ARG A 68 7.36 -0.97 26.36
C ARG A 68 7.43 -2.12 27.37
N SER A 69 7.11 -3.34 26.97
CA SER A 69 7.24 -4.53 27.82
C SER A 69 8.71 -4.92 27.97
N LYS A 70 9.18 -5.12 29.22
CA LYS A 70 10.56 -5.57 29.50
C LYS A 70 10.93 -6.93 28.90
N ARG A 71 9.94 -7.70 28.45
CA ARG A 71 10.11 -9.04 27.88
C ARG A 71 10.35 -9.02 26.38
N ILE A 72 9.91 -7.96 25.70
CA ILE A 72 10.02 -7.83 24.26
C ILE A 72 11.18 -6.89 23.96
N ARG A 73 12.16 -7.36 23.21
CA ARG A 73 13.30 -6.56 22.76
C ARG A 73 13.23 -6.42 21.26
N LEU A 74 13.33 -5.18 20.79
CA LEU A 74 13.31 -4.86 19.37
C LEU A 74 14.70 -4.47 18.91
N ILE A 75 15.15 -5.10 17.84
CA ILE A 75 16.33 -4.70 17.08
C ILE A 75 15.82 -4.29 15.70
N ALA A 76 16.22 -3.11 15.24
CA ALA A 76 15.79 -2.60 13.96
C ALA A 76 16.94 -1.99 13.16
N SER A 77 16.90 -2.12 11.84
CA SER A 77 17.74 -1.34 10.93
C SER A 77 16.96 -0.16 10.35
N VAL A 78 17.70 0.91 10.03
CA VAL A 78 17.18 2.18 9.51
C VAL A 78 18.08 2.61 8.36
N ASP A 79 17.51 2.92 7.20
CA ASP A 79 18.29 3.34 6.03
C ASP A 79 17.94 4.76 5.55
N HIS A 80 16.71 5.21 5.74
CA HIS A 80 16.24 6.49 5.23
C HIS A 80 16.75 7.66 6.08
N VAL A 81 17.29 8.69 5.41
CA VAL A 81 17.87 9.89 6.05
C VAL A 81 16.85 10.59 6.97
N ASN A 82 15.59 10.61 6.57
CA ASN A 82 14.50 11.23 7.34
C ASN A 82 13.82 10.29 8.35
N ALA A 83 14.39 9.11 8.66
CA ALA A 83 13.76 8.16 9.57
C ALA A 83 13.51 8.75 10.98
N ALA A 84 14.36 9.68 11.42
CA ALA A 84 14.17 10.38 12.69
C ALA A 84 12.86 11.20 12.77
N LEU A 85 12.25 11.55 11.62
CA LEU A 85 10.95 12.24 11.57
C LEU A 85 9.76 11.32 11.87
N LEU A 86 9.96 10.00 11.87
CA LEU A 86 8.88 9.05 12.15
C LEU A 86 8.44 9.04 13.61
N TRP A 87 9.30 9.50 14.52
CA TRP A 87 9.08 9.40 15.96
C TRP A 87 9.00 10.76 16.64
N ASP A 88 7.81 11.07 17.16
CA ASP A 88 7.60 12.14 18.14
C ASP A 88 8.38 11.85 19.43
N GLN A 89 8.54 12.86 20.30
CA GLN A 89 9.21 12.71 21.59
C GLN A 89 8.65 11.53 22.41
N SER A 90 7.33 11.41 22.51
CA SER A 90 6.67 10.32 23.25
C SER A 90 6.99 8.92 22.70
N LEU A 91 7.11 8.79 21.36
CA LEU A 91 7.45 7.52 20.73
C LEU A 91 8.93 7.17 20.95
N ARG A 92 9.82 8.17 20.84
CA ARG A 92 11.26 7.98 21.12
C ARG A 92 11.49 7.51 22.55
N ASP A 93 10.78 8.10 23.51
CA ASP A 93 10.86 7.72 24.92
C ASP A 93 10.32 6.29 25.15
N ALA A 94 9.26 5.90 24.43
CA ALA A 94 8.68 4.55 24.53
C ALA A 94 9.60 3.47 23.93
N PHE A 95 10.27 3.76 22.80
CA PHE A 95 11.20 2.81 22.17
C PHE A 95 12.55 2.72 22.89
N ASN A 96 12.98 3.78 23.59
CA ASN A 96 14.25 3.83 24.30
C ASN A 96 15.44 3.33 23.43
N TRP A 97 15.57 3.92 22.24
CA TRP A 97 16.55 3.48 21.25
C TRP A 97 17.99 3.70 21.68
N LEU A 98 18.83 2.71 21.42
CA LEU A 98 20.29 2.84 21.46
C LEU A 98 20.82 2.76 20.02
N TYR A 99 21.37 3.86 19.52
CA TYR A 99 21.83 3.96 18.14
C TYR A 99 23.26 3.47 18.00
N PHE A 100 23.49 2.60 17.02
CA PHE A 100 24.82 2.11 16.64
C PHE A 100 25.09 2.43 15.17
N PRO A 101 26.18 3.15 14.84
CA PRO A 101 26.58 3.34 13.46
C PRO A 101 27.20 2.06 12.92
N VAL A 102 26.52 1.38 11.99
CA VAL A 102 27.01 0.16 11.33
C VAL A 102 27.04 0.38 9.82
N SER A 103 28.18 0.85 9.30
CA SER A 103 28.39 1.04 7.86
C SER A 103 29.01 -0.20 7.22
N THR A 104 28.21 -1.01 6.53
CA THR A 104 28.66 -2.27 5.91
C THR A 104 29.19 -2.11 4.49
N LEU A 105 28.85 -1.01 3.80
CA LEU A 105 29.15 -0.77 2.37
C LEU A 105 28.64 -1.87 1.41
N ASN A 106 27.75 -2.75 1.89
CA ASN A 106 27.16 -3.80 1.08
C ASN A 106 26.07 -3.23 0.15
N CYS A 107 25.92 -3.83 -1.03
CA CYS A 107 24.89 -3.45 -1.98
C CYS A 107 23.50 -3.87 -1.47
N TYR A 108 22.53 -2.95 -1.56
CA TYR A 108 21.11 -3.14 -1.20
C TYR A 108 20.33 -3.97 -2.22
N GLY A 109 20.82 -5.15 -2.61
CA GLY A 109 20.17 -5.96 -3.65
C GLY A 109 18.74 -6.35 -3.25
N ASN A 110 18.59 -6.99 -2.09
CA ASN A 110 17.30 -7.52 -1.65
C ASN A 110 16.28 -6.43 -1.41
N GLU A 111 16.72 -5.30 -0.84
CA GLU A 111 15.88 -4.14 -0.52
C GLU A 111 15.45 -3.43 -1.80
N VAL A 112 16.35 -3.26 -2.76
CA VAL A 112 16.05 -2.60 -4.04
C VAL A 112 15.16 -3.46 -4.92
N PHE A 113 15.37 -4.78 -5.00
CA PHE A 113 14.49 -5.67 -5.78
C PHE A 113 13.14 -5.91 -5.10
N SER A 114 13.08 -5.81 -3.77
CA SER A 114 11.81 -5.88 -3.02
C SER A 114 11.04 -4.56 -3.10
N SER A 115 11.75 -3.43 -3.12
CA SER A 115 11.15 -2.14 -3.45
C SER A 115 10.76 -2.20 -4.93
N ASN A 116 9.50 -2.05 -5.26
CA ASN A 116 9.00 -2.14 -6.64
C ASN A 116 9.44 -0.94 -7.52
N GLY A 117 10.62 -0.39 -7.27
CA GLY A 117 11.22 0.68 -8.05
C GLY A 117 11.48 0.21 -9.47
N ASN A 118 10.92 0.94 -10.44
CA ASN A 118 11.17 0.73 -11.85
C ASN A 118 12.64 1.07 -12.16
N ILE A 119 13.51 0.08 -12.11
CA ILE A 119 14.87 0.22 -12.62
C ILE A 119 14.84 -0.14 -14.10
N LEU A 120 14.85 0.91 -14.93
CA LEU A 120 15.22 0.90 -16.35
C LEU A 120 14.38 0.01 -17.27
N ASP A 121 13.16 0.44 -17.66
CA ASP A 121 12.32 -0.02 -18.80
C ASP A 121 11.98 -1.54 -18.87
N HIS A 122 12.72 -2.38 -18.16
CA HIS A 122 12.31 -3.67 -17.69
C HIS A 122 11.30 -3.42 -16.58
N ARG A 123 10.03 -3.37 -16.99
CA ARG A 123 8.92 -3.75 -16.12
C ARG A 123 9.31 -5.10 -15.54
N VAL A 124 9.87 -5.10 -14.34
CA VAL A 124 10.00 -6.31 -13.54
C VAL A 124 8.56 -6.65 -13.25
N LYS A 125 7.97 -7.42 -14.17
CA LYS A 125 6.77 -8.20 -13.95
C LYS A 125 6.93 -8.71 -12.54
N GLY A 126 6.13 -8.20 -11.61
CA GLY A 126 6.25 -8.61 -10.22
C GLY A 126 6.13 -10.14 -10.15
N VAL A 127 6.28 -10.71 -8.97
CA VAL A 127 6.17 -12.16 -8.71
C VAL A 127 4.90 -12.83 -9.34
N SER A 128 3.91 -12.02 -9.77
CA SER A 128 2.67 -12.41 -10.45
C SER A 128 2.54 -12.03 -11.94
N GLY A 129 3.57 -11.51 -12.62
CA GLY A 129 3.42 -11.02 -14.00
C GLY A 129 2.72 -9.65 -14.13
N ARG A 130 2.35 -9.04 -13.01
CA ARG A 130 1.48 -7.84 -12.94
C ARG A 130 2.26 -6.54 -13.11
N ALA A 131 1.64 -5.57 -13.79
CA ALA A 131 2.24 -4.30 -14.17
C ALA A 131 2.25 -3.24 -13.04
N HIS A 132 1.46 -3.43 -11.97
CA HIS A 132 1.28 -2.45 -10.90
C HIS A 132 1.21 -3.12 -9.52
N THR A 133 1.79 -2.45 -8.52
CA THR A 133 1.62 -2.80 -7.10
C THR A 133 0.74 -1.75 -6.39
N ILE A 134 0.38 -2.02 -5.14
CA ILE A 134 -0.42 -1.10 -4.34
C ILE A 134 0.34 0.22 -4.12
N GLU A 135 1.65 0.13 -3.88
CA GLU A 135 2.52 1.28 -3.64
C GLU A 135 2.68 2.16 -4.89
N SER A 136 2.76 1.56 -6.09
CA SER A 136 2.82 2.34 -7.33
C SER A 136 1.52 3.08 -7.60
N LEU A 137 0.37 2.45 -7.29
CA LEU A 137 -0.95 3.09 -7.36
C LEU A 137 -1.10 4.19 -6.29
N ASP A 138 -0.53 4.02 -5.10
CA ASP A 138 -0.53 5.04 -4.04
C ASP A 138 0.19 6.33 -4.47
N VAL A 139 1.38 6.19 -5.05
CA VAL A 139 2.14 7.35 -5.55
C VAL A 139 1.39 8.05 -6.67
N PHE A 140 0.83 7.28 -7.61
CA PHE A 140 -0.01 7.82 -8.67
C PHE A 140 -1.24 8.54 -8.12
N TRP A 141 -1.91 7.96 -7.11
CA TRP A 141 -3.08 8.55 -6.46
C TRP A 141 -2.75 9.87 -5.75
N GLN A 142 -1.58 9.97 -5.11
CA GLN A 142 -1.12 11.21 -4.48
C GLN A 142 -0.84 12.31 -5.51
N ALA A 143 -0.28 11.95 -6.67
CA ALA A 143 0.01 12.89 -7.75
C ALA A 143 -1.24 13.34 -8.53
N THR A 144 -2.32 12.57 -8.49
CA THR A 144 -3.55 12.88 -9.25
C THR A 144 -4.47 13.87 -8.54
N THR A 145 -5.18 14.66 -9.34
CA THR A 145 -6.19 15.62 -8.90
C THR A 145 -7.49 14.92 -8.48
N THR A 146 -8.34 15.59 -7.71
CA THR A 146 -9.65 15.06 -7.28
C THR A 146 -10.53 14.62 -8.45
N ASN A 147 -10.52 15.34 -9.57
CA ASN A 147 -11.27 14.97 -10.77
C ASN A 147 -10.72 13.69 -11.41
N MET A 148 -9.39 13.55 -11.49
CA MET A 148 -8.78 12.32 -12.00
C MET A 148 -9.06 11.10 -11.10
N ARG A 149 -9.08 11.28 -9.78
CA ARG A 149 -9.46 10.23 -8.83
C ARG A 149 -10.88 9.73 -9.06
N LYS A 150 -11.84 10.64 -9.23
CA LYS A 150 -13.22 10.30 -9.60
C LYS A 150 -13.30 9.55 -10.94
N ILE A 151 -12.52 9.98 -11.93
CA ILE A 151 -12.46 9.28 -13.23
C ILE A 151 -11.92 7.86 -13.06
N LEU A 152 -10.88 7.68 -12.24
CA LEU A 152 -10.32 6.36 -11.94
C LEU A 152 -11.33 5.45 -11.21
N GLU A 153 -12.10 5.99 -10.27
CA GLU A 153 -13.20 5.28 -9.59
C GLU A 153 -14.26 4.81 -10.59
N GLN A 154 -14.72 5.71 -11.47
CA GLN A 154 -15.71 5.37 -12.51
C GLN A 154 -15.15 4.36 -13.51
N LEU A 155 -13.86 4.46 -13.83
CA LEU A 155 -13.17 3.49 -14.68
C LEU A 155 -13.11 2.11 -14.00
N ALA A 156 -12.88 2.03 -12.69
CA ALA A 156 -12.88 0.78 -11.93
C ALA A 156 -14.24 0.04 -11.97
N ILE A 157 -15.33 0.81 -11.96
CA ILE A 157 -16.70 0.31 -11.97
C ILE A 157 -17.09 -0.16 -13.38
N HIS A 158 -16.80 0.66 -14.39
CA HIS A 158 -17.32 0.50 -15.75
C HIS A 158 -16.36 -0.15 -16.77
N ALA A 159 -15.06 -0.27 -16.48
CA ALA A 159 -14.13 -0.86 -17.43
C ALA A 159 -14.23 -2.40 -17.46
N PRO A 160 -14.36 -3.02 -18.65
CA PRO A 160 -14.34 -4.47 -18.78
C PRO A 160 -12.91 -5.02 -18.66
N MET A 161 -12.78 -6.18 -18.02
CA MET A 161 -11.55 -6.97 -18.08
C MET A 161 -11.41 -7.60 -19.47
N TYR A 162 -10.18 -7.83 -19.92
CA TYR A 162 -9.92 -8.71 -21.06
C TYR A 162 -10.35 -10.15 -20.67
N SER A 163 -11.62 -10.46 -20.89
CA SER A 163 -12.12 -11.83 -20.96
C SER A 163 -12.49 -12.07 -22.42
N GLU A 164 -11.98 -13.15 -22.98
CA GLU A 164 -12.19 -13.52 -24.39
C GLU A 164 -13.67 -13.70 -24.79
N ARG A 165 -14.62 -13.57 -23.84
CA ARG A 165 -16.05 -13.85 -24.02
C ARG A 165 -16.95 -12.64 -24.26
N PHE A 166 -16.48 -11.39 -24.10
CA PHE A 166 -17.33 -10.21 -24.29
C PHE A 166 -16.69 -9.17 -25.23
N LYS A 167 -16.76 -9.43 -26.55
CA LYS A 167 -16.40 -8.45 -27.60
C LYS A 167 -17.34 -7.23 -27.66
N TRP A 168 -18.45 -7.24 -26.92
CA TRP A 168 -19.54 -6.27 -27.06
C TRP A 168 -19.64 -5.23 -25.94
N ASP A 169 -18.86 -5.35 -24.87
CA ASP A 169 -18.92 -4.40 -23.74
C ASP A 169 -17.68 -3.50 -23.65
N SER A 170 -16.92 -3.36 -24.73
CA SER A 170 -15.79 -2.45 -24.78
C SER A 170 -16.22 -1.01 -24.47
N LEU A 171 -15.62 -0.40 -23.46
CA LEU A 171 -15.93 0.97 -23.05
C LEU A 171 -15.39 1.96 -24.09
N ASN A 172 -16.28 2.51 -24.92
CA ASN A 172 -15.92 3.54 -25.90
C ASN A 172 -15.75 4.89 -25.19
N ILE A 173 -14.78 5.70 -25.65
CA ILE A 173 -14.53 7.06 -25.13
C ILE A 173 -15.81 7.91 -25.10
N PRO A 174 -16.68 7.93 -26.13
CA PRO A 174 -17.91 8.73 -26.10
C PRO A 174 -18.94 8.24 -25.06
N LYS A 175 -19.06 6.92 -24.85
CA LYS A 175 -19.95 6.34 -23.83
C LYS A 175 -19.46 6.70 -22.44
N PHE A 176 -18.14 6.64 -22.22
CA PHE A 176 -17.52 7.02 -20.96
C PHE A 176 -17.63 8.53 -20.68
N CYS A 177 -17.48 9.38 -21.70
CA CYS A 177 -17.72 10.82 -21.59
C CYS A 177 -19.14 11.13 -21.07
N ARG A 178 -20.15 10.38 -21.51
CA ARG A 178 -21.53 10.58 -21.06
C ARG A 178 -21.69 10.23 -19.59
N ILE A 179 -21.16 9.08 -19.15
CA ILE A 179 -21.18 8.65 -17.75
C ILE A 179 -20.47 9.67 -16.85
N LEU A 180 -19.29 10.13 -17.26
CA LEU A 180 -18.54 11.12 -16.48
C LEU A 180 -19.18 12.50 -16.43
N LYS A 181 -19.99 12.87 -17.44
CA LYS A 181 -20.80 14.09 -17.41
C LYS A 181 -21.97 13.96 -16.43
N GLU A 182 -22.61 12.79 -16.36
CA GLU A 182 -23.67 12.50 -15.40
C GLU A 182 -23.16 12.56 -13.95
N GLU A 183 -21.91 12.14 -13.71
CA GLU A 183 -21.22 12.20 -12.41
C GLU A 183 -20.48 13.54 -12.14
N PHE A 184 -20.64 14.54 -13.00
CA PHE A 184 -19.95 15.85 -12.91
C PHE A 184 -18.41 15.78 -12.81
N ALA A 185 -17.80 14.70 -13.30
CA ALA A 185 -16.35 14.47 -13.22
C ALA A 185 -15.56 15.21 -14.33
N THR A 186 -16.19 15.50 -15.47
CA THR A 186 -15.54 16.22 -16.58
C THR A 186 -16.51 17.07 -17.39
N THR A 187 -16.08 18.27 -17.77
CA THR A 187 -16.90 19.24 -18.54
C THR A 187 -16.85 18.99 -20.05
N SER A 188 -15.71 18.50 -20.59
CA SER A 188 -15.48 18.35 -22.03
C SER A 188 -14.73 17.07 -22.38
N GLU A 189 -15.00 16.51 -23.56
CA GLU A 189 -14.32 15.32 -24.09
C GLU A 189 -12.82 15.56 -24.30
N THR A 190 -12.41 16.78 -24.64
CA THR A 190 -11.00 17.13 -24.83
C THR A 190 -10.19 17.01 -23.53
N VAL A 191 -10.76 17.48 -22.41
CA VAL A 191 -10.16 17.36 -21.07
C VAL A 191 -10.09 15.89 -20.65
N LEU A 192 -11.14 15.11 -20.95
CA LEU A 192 -11.13 13.67 -20.66
C LEU A 192 -10.02 12.97 -21.43
N ARG A 193 -9.86 13.25 -22.74
CA ARG A 193 -8.81 12.65 -23.56
C ARG A 193 -7.42 12.96 -23.02
N GLN A 194 -7.19 14.18 -22.54
CA GLN A 194 -5.92 14.54 -21.88
C GLN A 194 -5.67 13.71 -20.61
N GLN A 195 -6.68 13.55 -19.76
CA GLN A 195 -6.57 12.74 -18.55
C GLN A 195 -6.39 11.25 -18.87
N LEU A 196 -7.04 10.73 -19.92
CA LEU A 196 -6.85 9.37 -20.40
C LEU A 196 -5.44 9.13 -20.98
N ILE A 197 -4.80 10.15 -21.57
CA ILE A 197 -3.39 10.07 -21.97
C ILE A 197 -2.50 9.91 -20.73
N GLU A 198 -2.76 10.66 -19.65
CA GLU A 198 -2.01 10.48 -18.39
C GLU A 198 -2.18 9.04 -17.84
N PHE A 199 -3.40 8.51 -17.82
CA PHE A 199 -3.64 7.12 -17.42
C PHE A 199 -2.93 6.10 -18.34
N ARG A 200 -2.78 6.40 -19.63
CA ARG A 200 -2.02 5.56 -20.58
C ARG A 200 -0.53 5.61 -20.31
N ASP A 201 0.02 6.79 -20.06
CA ASP A 201 1.45 6.98 -19.80
C ASP A 201 1.87 6.25 -18.52
N HIS A 202 1.01 6.27 -17.51
CA HIS A 202 1.16 5.46 -16.30
C HIS A 202 0.79 3.98 -16.49
N SER A 203 0.52 3.53 -17.72
CA SER A 203 0.16 2.14 -18.05
C SER A 203 -1.00 1.58 -17.22
N ILE A 204 -1.96 2.42 -16.81
CA ILE A 204 -3.19 2.04 -16.11
C ILE A 204 -4.25 1.59 -17.12
N ILE A 205 -4.23 2.22 -18.30
CA ILE A 205 -5.09 1.89 -19.43
C ILE A 205 -4.28 1.66 -20.70
N GLN A 206 -4.84 0.89 -21.62
CA GLN A 206 -4.43 0.79 -23.01
C GLN A 206 -5.60 1.12 -23.93
N PHE A 207 -5.30 1.81 -25.03
CA PHE A 207 -6.26 2.03 -26.09
C PHE A 207 -6.11 0.93 -27.15
N ASN A 208 -7.22 0.30 -27.52
CA ASN A 208 -7.27 -0.47 -28.75
C ASN A 208 -7.42 0.48 -29.96
N LYS A 209 -7.12 -0.01 -31.18
CA LYS A 209 -7.20 0.75 -32.44
C LYS A 209 -8.59 1.38 -32.69
N ASP A 210 -9.63 0.82 -32.08
CA ASP A 210 -11.03 1.25 -32.20
C ASP A 210 -11.49 2.17 -31.04
N GLU A 211 -10.56 2.88 -30.37
CA GLU A 211 -10.83 3.76 -29.21
C GLU A 211 -11.47 3.06 -27.99
N HIS A 212 -11.33 1.75 -27.88
CA HIS A 212 -11.77 1.01 -26.70
C HIS A 212 -10.74 1.13 -25.57
N ILE A 213 -11.23 1.46 -24.37
CA ILE A 213 -10.42 1.53 -23.15
C ILE A 213 -10.30 0.11 -22.57
N LEU A 214 -9.07 -0.38 -22.45
CA LEU A 214 -8.74 -1.63 -21.77
C LEU A 214 -7.96 -1.32 -20.51
N LEU A 215 -8.36 -1.92 -19.39
CA LEU A 215 -7.70 -1.75 -18.10
C LEU A 215 -6.55 -2.76 -18.00
N THR A 216 -5.32 -2.26 -17.77
CA THR A 216 -4.10 -3.08 -17.69
C THR A 216 -3.72 -3.47 -16.26
N VAL A 217 -4.34 -2.83 -15.26
CA VAL A 217 -4.26 -3.18 -13.84
C VAL A 217 -5.17 -4.38 -13.52
N ASP A 218 -4.87 -5.14 -12.47
CA ASP A 218 -5.79 -6.16 -11.96
C ASP A 218 -6.97 -5.50 -11.23
N ARG A 219 -8.22 -5.83 -11.60
CA ARG A 219 -9.42 -5.26 -10.98
C ARG A 219 -9.47 -5.51 -9.48
N ASN A 220 -9.02 -6.70 -9.03
CA ASN A 220 -9.05 -7.02 -7.60
C ASN A 220 -8.06 -6.15 -6.81
N LEU A 221 -6.89 -5.84 -7.38
CA LEU A 221 -5.94 -4.93 -6.76
C LEU A 221 -6.48 -3.50 -6.73
N LEU A 222 -7.11 -3.06 -7.83
CA LEU A 222 -7.63 -1.71 -7.94
C LEU A 222 -8.86 -1.48 -7.04
N VAL A 223 -9.77 -2.46 -6.93
CA VAL A 223 -10.91 -2.41 -6.01
C VAL A 223 -10.43 -2.41 -4.55
N ASN A 224 -9.51 -3.31 -4.19
CA ASN A 224 -8.95 -3.33 -2.84
C ASN A 224 -8.25 -2.00 -2.49
N PHE A 225 -7.56 -1.40 -3.46
CA PHE A 225 -6.93 -0.10 -3.31
C PHE A 225 -7.94 1.02 -3.08
N LEU A 226 -8.98 1.09 -3.92
CA LEU A 226 -10.04 2.09 -3.78
C LEU A 226 -10.80 1.94 -2.46
N GLU A 227 -11.11 0.71 -2.03
CA GLU A 227 -11.71 0.44 -0.72
C GLU A 227 -10.83 0.93 0.44
N GLN A 228 -9.51 0.77 0.34
CA GLN A 228 -8.58 1.28 1.35
C GLN A 228 -8.58 2.82 1.40
N LYS A 229 -8.69 3.49 0.25
CA LYS A 229 -8.72 4.96 0.18
C LYS A 229 -10.06 5.55 0.63
N MET A 230 -11.17 4.89 0.34
CA MET A 230 -12.48 5.32 0.86
C MET A 230 -12.51 5.24 2.39
N LYS A 231 -11.97 4.16 2.98
CA LYS A 231 -11.88 3.99 4.45
C LYS A 231 -10.93 4.98 5.15
N GLN A 232 -10.07 5.70 4.42
CA GLN A 232 -9.19 6.73 4.99
C GLN A 232 -9.82 8.13 4.98
N ASN A 233 -10.88 8.34 4.19
CA ASN A 233 -11.59 9.62 4.07
C ASN A 233 -12.81 9.75 5.00
N ASP A 234 -13.26 8.64 5.61
CA ASP A 234 -14.29 8.59 6.66
C ASP A 234 -13.64 8.57 8.06
#